data_AF-M7SK13-F1
#
_entry.id   AF-M7SK13-F1
#
_cell.length_a   1.000
_cell.length_b   1.000
_cell.length_c   1.000
_cell.angle_alpha   90.00
_cell.angle_beta   90.00
_cell.angle_gamma   90.00
#
_symmetry.space_group_name_H-M   'P 1'
#
loop_
_entity.id
_entity.type
_entity.pdbx_description
1 polymer ?
#
loop_
_entity_poly.entity_id
_entity_poly.type
_entity_poly.pdbx_seq_one_letter_code
_entity_poly.pdbx_strand_id
1 'polypeptide(L)'
;MTSAIDDVVPDGDVAWNGGDINGSDRFDELFAAFQAYGNDPLRFETDCIHLIRASQTCLEKAYNILRLPQELIFIPEDLLDANQKPTYVEFSCNAPEFLYGRTGRRGILAIKAALGGPLTDNERALITAANRRRSRDEDAADAPEEPARRRRGAAPYTMTVANVDADILNLNCDAQRRHDIVRPDAALLITPTLPYPQAVMDTYQRDFLEFLRTAETNFGTPNSLPATPAARQQMLDDLDNIIGEMRNTGAEQNDGNSNLQLKRARVTAFKIKYLRSLYMKIILTQNPPVADDVLRAALAARLADWAFHESIWSTMDTIAAGRRLKTATRAANRARKRQLLNDVNRRTRNETRWEEMQAAVIAGDDADGADGADGAGGGGGEPAPAPAPEPAPAPAPAEGVVPPGQALQALLRIIGPSLPGRSVFNNERLEREREHWYRECIAARTRGERPPQRPVLRDAGAGPLAAGGPPDFDQLPTGTVWERLQYIIVMTHWRISQARFLL
;
A
#
# COMPACT_ATOMS: atom_id res chain seq x y z
N MET A 1 0.84 -51.06 -9.98
CA MET A 1 1.07 -50.12 -11.09
C MET A 1 0.05 -49.00 -10.98
N THR A 2 0.41 -47.93 -10.29
CA THR A 2 -0.40 -46.71 -10.18
C THR A 2 0.59 -45.55 -10.34
N SER A 3 0.54 -44.97 -11.53
CA SER A 3 1.40 -43.89 -12.00
C SER A 3 1.24 -42.65 -11.13
N ALA A 4 2.28 -42.33 -10.35
CA ALA A 4 2.50 -40.99 -9.84
C ALA A 4 2.93 -40.10 -11.01
N ILE A 5 2.04 -39.25 -11.50
CA ILE A 5 2.44 -38.12 -12.33
C ILE A 5 2.64 -36.96 -11.36
N ASP A 6 3.91 -36.73 -11.07
CA ASP A 6 4.42 -35.52 -10.44
C ASP A 6 3.98 -34.29 -11.23
N ASP A 7 3.12 -33.45 -10.65
CA ASP A 7 2.91 -32.05 -11.09
C ASP A 7 4.11 -31.20 -10.59
N VAL A 8 5.29 -31.54 -11.07
CA VAL A 8 6.46 -30.65 -11.02
C VAL A 8 6.23 -29.62 -12.11
N VAL A 9 5.84 -28.39 -11.73
CA VAL A 9 5.90 -27.24 -12.62
C VAL A 9 7.37 -27.15 -13.09
N PRO A 10 7.65 -27.28 -14.39
CA PRO A 10 9.01 -27.21 -14.88
C PRO A 10 9.64 -25.84 -14.58
N ASP A 11 10.97 -25.78 -14.41
CA ASP A 11 11.68 -24.49 -14.45
C ASP A 11 11.32 -23.77 -15.76
N GLY A 12 11.19 -22.43 -15.73
CA GLY A 12 10.71 -21.62 -16.85
C GLY A 12 11.37 -21.97 -18.19
N ASP A 13 12.65 -22.37 -18.16
CA ASP A 13 13.44 -22.81 -19.32
C ASP A 13 12.83 -24.00 -20.10
N VAL A 14 12.00 -24.84 -19.48
CA VAL A 14 11.38 -26.02 -20.12
C VAL A 14 10.13 -25.64 -20.93
N ALA A 15 9.51 -24.48 -20.66
CA ALA A 15 8.40 -23.98 -21.45
C ALA A 15 8.84 -23.45 -22.82
N TRP A 16 10.13 -23.13 -22.96
CA TRP A 16 10.72 -22.55 -24.17
C TRP A 16 11.41 -23.61 -25.03
N ASN A 17 11.20 -23.53 -26.34
CA ASN A 17 11.85 -24.36 -27.34
C ASN A 17 12.22 -23.49 -28.56
N GLY A 18 13.52 -23.38 -28.85
CA GLY A 18 13.99 -22.65 -30.04
C GLY A 18 13.66 -21.16 -30.07
N GLY A 19 13.40 -20.52 -28.91
CA GLY A 19 13.06 -19.09 -28.83
C GLY A 19 11.57 -18.78 -28.72
N ASP A 20 10.71 -19.79 -28.84
CA ASP A 20 9.26 -19.70 -28.66
C ASP A 20 8.79 -20.60 -27.50
N ILE A 21 7.53 -20.45 -27.08
CA ILE A 21 6.89 -21.29 -26.07
C ILE A 21 6.31 -22.55 -26.75
N ASN A 22 6.36 -23.69 -26.07
CA ASN A 22 5.70 -24.91 -26.55
C ASN A 22 4.19 -24.70 -26.72
N GLY A 23 3.70 -24.88 -27.95
CA GLY A 23 2.29 -24.71 -28.28
C GLY A 23 1.37 -25.80 -27.72
N SER A 24 0.07 -25.51 -27.72
CA SER A 24 -0.99 -26.45 -27.35
C SER A 24 -2.28 -26.07 -28.07
N ASP A 25 -3.00 -27.04 -28.61
CA ASP A 25 -4.32 -26.83 -29.21
C ASP A 25 -5.28 -26.09 -28.25
N ARG A 26 -5.17 -26.37 -26.94
CA ARG A 26 -5.97 -25.69 -25.90
C ARG A 26 -5.62 -24.21 -25.78
N PHE A 27 -4.35 -23.84 -26.01
CA PHE A 27 -3.93 -22.44 -26.04
C PHE A 27 -4.42 -21.75 -27.31
N ASP A 28 -4.39 -22.44 -28.44
CA ASP A 28 -4.89 -21.92 -29.72
C ASP A 28 -6.40 -21.63 -29.64
N GLU A 29 -7.17 -22.55 -29.06
CA GLU A 29 -8.60 -22.35 -28.76
C GLU A 29 -8.83 -21.17 -27.81
N LEU A 30 -8.03 -21.06 -26.75
CA LEU A 30 -8.12 -19.96 -25.79
C LEU A 30 -7.81 -18.61 -26.45
N PHE A 31 -6.80 -18.55 -27.32
CA PHE A 31 -6.42 -17.34 -28.03
C PHE A 31 -7.52 -16.90 -29.00
N ALA A 32 -8.10 -17.83 -29.76
CA ALA A 32 -9.24 -17.55 -30.63
C ALA A 32 -10.46 -17.01 -29.84
N ALA A 33 -10.74 -17.61 -28.67
CA ALA A 33 -11.79 -17.12 -27.77
C ALA A 33 -11.47 -15.71 -27.22
N PHE A 34 -10.21 -15.44 -26.88
CA PHE A 34 -9.77 -14.12 -26.43
C PHE A 34 -9.96 -13.03 -27.49
N GLN A 35 -9.66 -13.35 -28.76
CA GLN A 35 -9.88 -12.44 -29.88
C GLN A 35 -11.37 -12.17 -30.10
N ALA A 36 -12.22 -13.19 -29.95
CA ALA A 36 -13.67 -13.04 -30.09
C ALA A 36 -14.26 -12.06 -29.06
N TYR A 37 -13.79 -12.07 -27.80
CA TYR A 37 -14.26 -11.14 -26.75
C TYR A 37 -14.02 -9.66 -27.09
N GLY A 38 -13.01 -9.34 -27.91
CA GLY A 38 -12.72 -7.97 -28.31
C GLY A 38 -13.75 -7.36 -29.27
N ASN A 39 -14.62 -8.19 -29.87
CA ASN A 39 -15.57 -7.78 -30.90
C ASN A 39 -16.99 -7.53 -30.36
N ASP A 40 -17.24 -7.85 -29.09
CA ASP A 40 -18.55 -7.62 -28.49
C ASP A 40 -18.79 -6.12 -28.28
N PRO A 41 -19.97 -5.59 -28.66
CA PRO A 41 -20.25 -4.17 -28.51
C PRO A 41 -20.33 -3.77 -27.04
N LEU A 42 -19.41 -2.92 -26.59
CA LEU A 42 -19.38 -2.35 -25.24
C LEU A 42 -20.37 -1.19 -25.15
N ARG A 43 -21.59 -1.46 -24.68
CA ARG A 43 -22.66 -0.44 -24.58
C ARG A 43 -22.74 0.16 -23.18
N PHE A 44 -22.39 -0.62 -22.17
CA PHE A 44 -22.52 -0.25 -20.77
C PHE A 44 -21.22 -0.45 -20.00
N GLU A 45 -21.08 0.25 -18.86
CA GLU A 45 -19.98 0.07 -17.92
C GLU A 45 -19.82 -1.39 -17.47
N THR A 46 -20.94 -2.11 -17.31
CA THR A 46 -20.94 -3.54 -16.99
C THR A 46 -20.27 -4.39 -18.06
N ASP A 47 -20.43 -4.04 -19.34
CA ASP A 47 -19.81 -4.77 -20.46
C ASP A 47 -18.29 -4.57 -20.42
N CYS A 48 -17.84 -3.35 -20.11
CA CYS A 48 -16.42 -3.03 -19.90
C CYS A 48 -15.81 -3.83 -18.74
N ILE A 49 -16.52 -3.91 -17.61
CA ILE A 49 -16.10 -4.71 -16.43
C ILE A 49 -16.04 -6.20 -16.78
N HIS A 50 -17.03 -6.72 -17.53
CA HIS A 50 -17.04 -8.11 -17.98
C HIS A 50 -15.87 -8.41 -18.92
N LEU A 51 -15.57 -7.51 -19.86
CA LEU A 51 -14.43 -7.66 -20.76
C LEU A 51 -13.10 -7.69 -20.00
N ILE A 52 -12.91 -6.80 -19.02
CA ILE A 52 -11.70 -6.78 -18.17
C ILE A 52 -11.55 -8.11 -17.40
N ARG A 53 -12.63 -8.59 -16.77
CA ARG A 53 -12.64 -9.89 -16.07
C ARG A 53 -12.33 -11.06 -16.99
N ALA A 54 -13.00 -11.13 -18.13
CA ALA A 54 -12.79 -12.19 -19.12
C ALA A 54 -11.33 -12.18 -19.62
N SER A 55 -10.75 -11.00 -19.80
CA SER A 55 -9.36 -10.84 -20.22
C SER A 55 -8.38 -11.39 -19.18
N GLN A 56 -8.58 -11.04 -17.91
CA GLN A 56 -7.75 -11.57 -16.82
C GLN A 56 -7.89 -13.10 -16.68
N THR A 57 -9.12 -13.61 -16.73
CA THR A 57 -9.36 -15.06 -16.67
C THR A 57 -8.69 -15.80 -17.84
N CYS A 58 -8.67 -15.21 -19.04
CA CYS A 58 -7.94 -15.78 -20.16
C CYS A 58 -6.43 -15.75 -19.93
N LEU A 59 -5.89 -14.65 -19.41
CA LEU A 59 -4.47 -14.55 -19.08
C LEU A 59 -4.05 -15.63 -18.06
N GLU A 60 -4.84 -15.83 -17.01
CA GLU A 60 -4.64 -16.91 -16.02
C GLU A 60 -4.65 -18.30 -16.66
N LYS A 61 -5.65 -18.58 -17.51
CA LYS A 61 -5.75 -19.84 -18.23
C LYS A 61 -4.58 -20.05 -19.19
N ALA A 62 -4.12 -18.99 -19.87
CA ALA A 62 -2.99 -19.06 -20.79
C ALA A 62 -1.72 -19.50 -20.06
N TYR A 63 -1.43 -18.88 -18.91
CA TYR A 63 -0.29 -19.26 -18.07
C TYR A 63 -0.37 -20.70 -17.59
N ASN A 64 -1.56 -21.17 -17.23
CA ASN A 64 -1.78 -22.57 -16.84
C ASN A 64 -1.55 -23.56 -17.98
N ILE A 65 -2.12 -23.29 -19.16
CA ILE A 65 -2.00 -24.18 -20.32
C ILE A 65 -0.54 -24.26 -20.78
N LEU A 66 0.15 -23.12 -20.80
CA LEU A 66 1.54 -23.00 -21.21
C LEU A 66 2.54 -23.39 -20.10
N ARG A 67 2.04 -23.75 -18.90
CA ARG A 67 2.85 -24.13 -17.72
C ARG A 67 3.88 -23.07 -17.32
N LEU A 68 3.48 -21.80 -17.38
CA LEU A 68 4.33 -20.65 -17.04
C LEU A 68 4.23 -20.26 -15.56
N PRO A 69 5.25 -19.57 -14.99
CA PRO A 69 5.22 -19.07 -13.61
C PRO A 69 4.02 -18.16 -13.36
N GLN A 70 3.16 -18.53 -12.40
CA GLN A 70 1.94 -17.78 -12.09
C GLN A 70 2.19 -16.46 -11.36
N GLU A 71 3.40 -16.24 -10.83
CA GLU A 71 3.75 -15.01 -10.10
C GLU A 71 3.68 -13.75 -10.99
N LEU A 72 3.72 -13.92 -12.32
CA LEU A 72 3.65 -12.83 -13.30
C LEU A 72 2.23 -12.60 -13.85
N ILE A 73 1.24 -13.37 -13.40
CA ILE A 73 -0.19 -13.15 -13.67
C ILE A 73 -0.69 -11.91 -12.92
N PHE A 74 -0.07 -11.60 -11.77
CA PHE A 74 -0.50 -10.47 -10.95
C PHE A 74 -0.28 -9.15 -11.67
N ILE A 75 -1.31 -8.32 -11.63
CA ILE A 75 -1.33 -7.02 -12.26
C ILE A 75 -0.24 -6.16 -11.63
N PRO A 76 0.69 -5.60 -12.43
CA PRO A 76 1.74 -4.76 -11.90
C PRO A 76 1.13 -3.57 -11.15
N GLU A 77 1.57 -3.30 -9.92
CA GLU A 77 1.05 -2.19 -9.09
C GLU A 77 1.24 -0.83 -9.79
N ASP A 78 2.28 -0.73 -10.61
CA ASP A 78 2.64 0.41 -11.45
C ASP A 78 1.74 0.59 -12.68
N LEU A 79 0.89 -0.38 -13.05
CA LEU A 79 0.04 -0.32 -14.24
C LEU A 79 -0.98 0.84 -14.21
N LEU A 80 -1.37 1.28 -13.02
CA LEU A 80 -2.33 2.38 -12.81
C LEU A 80 -1.65 3.72 -12.51
N ASP A 81 -0.34 3.73 -12.26
CA ASP A 81 0.43 4.94 -12.07
C ASP A 81 0.84 5.50 -13.43
N ALA A 82 0.36 6.71 -13.78
CA ALA A 82 0.68 7.36 -15.04
C ALA A 82 2.20 7.56 -15.26
N ASN A 83 2.97 7.66 -14.18
CA ASN A 83 4.42 7.88 -14.24
C ASN A 83 5.22 6.57 -14.22
N GLN A 84 4.62 5.46 -13.80
CA GLN A 84 5.31 4.16 -13.68
C GLN A 84 4.75 3.07 -14.60
N LYS A 85 3.65 3.33 -15.32
CA LYS A 85 3.00 2.35 -16.20
C LYS A 85 4.01 1.64 -17.10
N PRO A 86 3.92 0.33 -17.32
CA PRO A 86 4.78 -0.35 -18.28
C PRO A 86 4.69 0.30 -19.68
N THR A 87 5.83 0.44 -20.34
CA THR A 87 5.92 1.17 -21.62
C THR A 87 5.20 0.44 -22.75
N TYR A 88 5.07 -0.89 -22.67
CA TYR A 88 4.37 -1.70 -23.67
C TYR A 88 2.84 -1.48 -23.69
N VAL A 89 2.30 -0.65 -22.79
CA VAL A 89 0.88 -0.24 -22.78
C VAL A 89 0.69 1.18 -23.33
N GLU A 90 1.76 1.98 -23.41
CA GLU A 90 1.70 3.40 -23.83
C GLU A 90 2.32 3.66 -25.20
N PHE A 91 3.30 2.87 -25.59
CA PHE A 91 4.04 3.05 -26.83
C PHE A 91 3.59 2.04 -27.88
N SER A 92 3.72 2.42 -29.16
CA SER A 92 3.51 1.54 -30.30
C SER A 92 4.35 0.27 -30.21
N CYS A 93 3.82 -0.87 -30.66
CA CYS A 93 4.54 -2.14 -30.69
C CYS A 93 5.84 -2.11 -31.52
N ASN A 94 5.98 -1.13 -32.42
CA ASN A 94 7.16 -0.90 -33.24
C ASN A 94 8.22 -0.01 -32.56
N ALA A 95 7.89 0.60 -31.41
CA ALA A 95 8.80 1.51 -30.70
C ALA A 95 9.82 0.73 -29.84
N PRO A 96 11.08 1.20 -29.74
CA PRO A 96 12.06 0.58 -28.85
C PRO A 96 11.61 0.65 -27.38
N GLU A 97 10.86 1.68 -26.98
CA GLU A 97 10.29 1.78 -25.64
C GLU A 97 9.34 0.62 -25.33
N PHE A 98 8.54 0.17 -26.29
CA PHE A 98 7.63 -0.96 -26.10
C PHE A 98 8.42 -2.24 -25.79
N LEU A 99 9.52 -2.46 -26.52
CA LEU A 99 10.37 -3.65 -26.37
C LEU A 99 11.21 -3.61 -25.10
N TYR A 100 12.00 -2.55 -24.92
CA TYR A 100 13.08 -2.51 -23.94
C TYR A 100 12.74 -1.76 -22.65
N GLY A 101 11.73 -0.90 -22.67
CA GLY A 101 11.43 0.00 -21.57
C GLY A 101 12.05 1.39 -21.73
N ARG A 102 11.79 2.26 -20.75
CA ARG A 102 12.34 3.63 -20.70
C ARG A 102 12.33 4.16 -19.28
N THR A 103 13.42 4.81 -18.86
CA THR A 103 13.49 5.56 -17.58
C THR A 103 13.11 4.72 -16.36
N GLY A 104 13.54 3.46 -16.30
CA GLY A 104 13.19 2.54 -15.20
C GLY A 104 11.82 1.86 -15.33
N ARG A 105 11.03 2.18 -16.36
CA ARG A 105 9.76 1.53 -16.67
C ARG A 105 9.98 0.34 -17.61
N ARG A 106 9.26 -0.75 -17.37
CA ARG A 106 9.47 -2.04 -18.05
C ARG A 106 8.83 -2.09 -19.45
N GLY A 107 9.59 -2.59 -20.43
CA GLY A 107 9.09 -3.03 -21.74
C GLY A 107 8.68 -4.50 -21.75
N ILE A 108 8.10 -4.98 -22.86
CA ILE A 108 7.56 -6.34 -22.98
C ILE A 108 8.65 -7.42 -22.89
N LEU A 109 9.89 -7.13 -23.31
CA LEU A 109 10.99 -8.09 -23.21
C LEU A 109 11.45 -8.33 -21.77
N ALA A 110 11.18 -7.39 -20.85
CA ALA A 110 11.41 -7.62 -19.43
C ALA A 110 10.45 -8.71 -18.88
N ILE A 111 9.23 -8.82 -19.43
CA ILE A 111 8.29 -9.89 -19.10
C ILE A 111 8.76 -11.21 -19.72
N LYS A 112 9.21 -11.18 -20.97
CA LYS A 112 9.82 -12.35 -21.63
C LYS A 112 10.96 -12.93 -20.78
N ALA A 113 11.87 -12.07 -20.31
CA ALA A 113 12.98 -12.46 -19.44
C ALA A 113 12.50 -13.08 -18.11
N ALA A 114 11.49 -12.48 -17.49
CA ALA A 114 10.94 -12.96 -16.23
C ALA A 114 10.25 -14.33 -16.36
N LEU A 115 9.76 -14.66 -17.56
CA LEU A 115 9.18 -15.96 -17.89
C LEU A 115 10.23 -17.03 -18.26
N GLY A 116 11.52 -16.73 -18.14
CA GLY A 116 12.61 -17.63 -18.55
C GLY A 116 12.87 -17.64 -20.06
N GLY A 117 12.30 -16.68 -20.80
CA GLY A 117 12.48 -16.62 -22.25
C GLY A 117 13.90 -16.22 -22.64
N PRO A 118 14.47 -16.83 -23.69
CA PRO A 118 15.82 -16.51 -24.13
C PRO A 118 15.85 -15.07 -24.66
N LEU A 119 16.85 -14.33 -24.18
CA LEU A 119 17.24 -13.01 -24.67
C LEU A 119 18.68 -13.04 -25.16
N THR A 120 18.92 -12.41 -26.30
CA THR A 120 20.25 -12.11 -26.82
C THR A 120 20.99 -11.15 -25.88
N ASP A 121 22.33 -11.17 -25.93
CA ASP A 121 23.14 -10.27 -25.11
C ASP A 121 22.84 -8.79 -25.39
N ASN A 122 22.53 -8.46 -26.65
CA ASN A 122 22.12 -7.12 -27.06
C ASN A 122 20.79 -6.71 -26.41
N GLU A 123 19.78 -7.59 -26.40
CA GLU A 123 18.50 -7.31 -25.75
C GLU A 123 18.65 -7.10 -24.24
N ARG A 124 19.48 -7.93 -23.58
CA ARG A 124 19.77 -7.78 -22.13
C ARG A 124 20.47 -6.45 -21.83
N ALA A 125 21.41 -6.04 -22.69
CA ALA A 125 22.10 -4.76 -22.55
C ALA A 125 21.13 -3.58 -22.71
N LEU A 126 20.24 -3.64 -23.70
CA LEU A 126 19.24 -2.59 -23.96
C LEU A 126 18.21 -2.47 -22.83
N ILE A 127 17.72 -3.60 -22.28
CA ILE A 127 16.83 -3.60 -21.09
C ILE A 127 17.55 -2.98 -19.90
N THR A 128 18.81 -3.34 -19.68
CA THR A 128 19.61 -2.81 -18.56
C THR A 128 19.84 -1.31 -18.72
N ALA A 129 20.16 -0.85 -19.93
CA ALA A 129 20.32 0.57 -20.24
C ALA A 129 19.02 1.36 -20.05
N ALA A 130 17.87 0.81 -20.48
CA ALA A 130 16.55 1.41 -20.28
C ALA A 130 16.13 1.50 -18.80
N ASN A 131 16.58 0.52 -17.99
CA ASN A 131 16.28 0.44 -16.56
C ASN A 131 17.22 1.27 -15.68
N ARG A 132 18.35 1.76 -16.21
CA ARG A 132 19.21 2.72 -15.49
C ARG A 132 18.49 4.06 -15.38
N ARG A 133 17.80 4.29 -14.25
CA ARG A 133 17.39 5.64 -13.84
C ARG A 133 18.65 6.51 -13.75
N ARG A 134 18.54 7.80 -14.07
CA ARG A 134 19.58 8.81 -13.81
C ARG A 134 19.91 8.75 -12.31
N SER A 135 20.96 8.03 -11.98
CA SER A 135 21.49 7.74 -10.65
C SER A 135 22.18 8.97 -10.04
N ARG A 136 21.51 10.12 -10.03
CA ARG A 136 22.03 11.33 -9.37
C ARG A 136 21.24 11.71 -8.13
N ASP A 137 19.98 11.28 -8.03
CA ASP A 137 19.12 11.63 -6.89
C ASP A 137 18.80 10.43 -5.97
N GLU A 138 18.97 9.17 -6.42
CA GLU A 138 18.79 7.96 -5.59
C GLU A 138 20.09 7.50 -4.89
N ASP A 139 21.27 7.81 -5.44
CA ASP A 139 22.58 7.48 -4.83
C ASP A 139 22.94 8.38 -3.63
N ALA A 140 22.12 9.38 -3.31
CA ALA A 140 22.22 10.14 -2.06
C ALA A 140 21.52 9.45 -0.87
N ALA A 141 20.67 8.43 -1.12
CA ALA A 141 19.88 7.76 -0.09
C ALA A 141 20.44 6.40 0.35
N ASP A 142 21.37 5.81 -0.41
CA ASP A 142 21.90 4.46 -0.20
C ASP A 142 23.43 4.41 -0.02
N ALA A 143 24.02 5.51 0.45
CA ALA A 143 25.36 5.44 1.02
C ALA A 143 25.32 4.54 2.27
N PRO A 144 26.29 3.62 2.46
CA PRO A 144 26.44 2.95 3.73
C PRO A 144 26.74 4.04 4.76
N GLU A 145 25.80 4.29 5.69
CA GLU A 145 26.10 5.14 6.84
C GLU A 145 27.32 4.53 7.53
N GLU A 146 28.41 5.29 7.51
CA GLU A 146 29.61 4.98 8.28
C GLU A 146 29.22 4.60 9.71
N PRO A 147 29.90 3.63 10.34
CA PRO A 147 29.65 3.29 11.73
C PRO A 147 29.69 4.56 12.57
N ALA A 148 28.58 4.83 13.24
CA ALA A 148 28.26 6.08 13.92
C ALA A 148 29.47 6.67 14.65
N ARG A 149 30.14 7.62 13.99
CA ARG A 149 30.94 8.62 14.70
C ARG A 149 29.93 9.42 15.51
N ARG A 150 29.99 9.30 16.84
CA ARG A 150 29.20 10.05 17.83
C ARG A 150 28.86 11.44 17.28
N ARG A 151 27.61 11.64 16.84
CA ARG A 151 27.14 12.94 16.37
C ARG A 151 27.17 13.88 17.57
N ARG A 152 28.16 14.78 17.62
CA ARG A 152 28.12 15.95 18.49
C ARG A 152 26.96 16.84 18.02
N GLY A 153 26.04 17.17 18.93
CA GLY A 153 25.02 18.20 18.74
C GLY A 153 23.77 17.79 17.96
N ALA A 154 23.23 16.58 18.14
CA ALA A 154 21.87 16.31 17.66
C ALA A 154 20.89 17.19 18.45
N ALA A 155 20.09 18.01 17.76
CA ALA A 155 19.09 18.86 18.39
C ALA A 155 18.21 18.04 19.35
N PRO A 156 17.85 18.58 20.53
CA PRO A 156 17.09 17.86 21.53
C PRO A 156 15.77 17.36 20.92
N TYR A 157 15.42 16.11 21.22
CA TYR A 157 14.19 15.50 20.74
C TYR A 157 12.99 16.27 21.29
N THR A 158 12.22 16.90 20.40
CA THR A 158 11.02 17.67 20.73
C THR A 158 9.83 17.22 19.88
N MET A 159 8.63 17.56 20.32
CA MET A 159 7.40 17.19 19.65
C MET A 159 6.40 18.34 19.68
N THR A 160 5.80 18.63 18.53
CA THR A 160 4.71 19.62 18.41
C THR A 160 3.34 18.93 18.35
N VAL A 161 2.27 19.70 18.55
CA VAL A 161 0.89 19.20 18.38
C VAL A 161 0.67 18.65 16.96
N ALA A 162 1.27 19.27 15.93
CA ALA A 162 1.19 18.78 14.55
C ALA A 162 1.83 17.40 14.37
N ASN A 163 2.93 17.12 15.08
CA ASN A 163 3.56 15.80 15.07
C ASN A 163 2.64 14.75 15.70
N VAL A 164 1.98 15.10 16.82
CA VAL A 164 1.04 14.19 17.49
C VAL A 164 -0.19 13.93 16.63
N ASP A 165 -0.72 14.97 15.98
CA ASP A 165 -1.84 14.83 15.06
C ASP A 165 -1.49 13.95 13.87
N ALA A 166 -0.26 14.05 13.36
CA ALA A 166 0.25 13.13 12.34
C ALA A 166 0.30 11.69 12.85
N ASP A 167 0.78 11.42 14.07
CA ASP A 167 0.78 10.07 14.64
C ASP A 167 -0.65 9.50 14.75
N ILE A 168 -1.58 10.28 15.30
CA ILE A 168 -2.99 9.89 15.44
C ILE A 168 -3.61 9.64 14.06
N LEU A 169 -3.32 10.49 13.07
CA LEU A 169 -3.80 10.32 11.71
C LEU A 169 -3.26 9.03 11.09
N ASN A 170 -1.96 8.77 11.23
CA ASN A 170 -1.31 7.57 10.73
C ASN A 170 -1.92 6.29 11.33
N LEU A 171 -2.21 6.29 12.63
CA LEU A 171 -2.88 5.17 13.31
C LEU A 171 -4.33 4.98 12.84
N ASN A 172 -5.05 6.07 12.55
CA ASN A 172 -6.39 6.00 11.96
C ASN A 172 -6.37 5.46 10.51
N CYS A 173 -5.34 5.81 9.72
CA CYS A 173 -5.10 5.22 8.39
C CYS A 173 -4.82 3.72 8.48
N ASP A 174 -3.97 3.31 9.44
CA ASP A 174 -3.64 1.91 9.67
C ASP A 174 -4.86 1.07 10.05
N ALA A 175 -5.76 1.62 10.87
CA ALA A 175 -7.04 0.98 11.19
C ALA A 175 -8.05 1.00 10.03
N GLN A 176 -7.75 1.68 8.91
CA GLN A 176 -8.65 1.92 7.79
C GLN A 176 -9.99 2.55 8.22
N ARG A 177 -9.95 3.48 9.18
CA ARG A 177 -11.16 4.14 9.70
C ARG A 177 -11.88 4.98 8.64
N ARG A 178 -11.16 5.36 7.59
CA ARG A 178 -11.59 6.16 6.45
C ARG A 178 -10.66 5.83 5.27
N HIS A 179 -11.20 5.25 4.20
CA HIS A 179 -10.43 4.92 2.98
C HIS A 179 -10.04 6.16 2.15
N ASP A 180 -10.52 7.31 2.59
CA ASP A 180 -10.32 8.67 2.07
C ASP A 180 -9.30 9.50 2.86
N ILE A 181 -8.81 9.02 4.02
CA ILE A 181 -7.76 9.75 4.76
C ILE A 181 -6.41 9.56 4.07
N VAL A 182 -5.88 10.66 3.55
CA VAL A 182 -4.49 10.78 3.10
C VAL A 182 -3.57 10.58 4.31
N ARG A 183 -2.59 9.67 4.21
CA ARG A 183 -1.58 9.49 5.24
C ARG A 183 -0.85 10.83 5.49
N PRO A 184 -0.45 11.12 6.73
CA PRO A 184 0.28 12.34 7.03
C PRO A 184 1.61 12.39 6.26
N ASP A 185 2.12 13.60 6.05
CA ASP A 185 3.48 13.81 5.55
C ASP A 185 4.49 13.09 6.46
N ALA A 186 5.39 12.33 5.84
CA ALA A 186 6.45 11.60 6.54
C ALA A 186 7.36 12.54 7.34
N ALA A 187 7.52 13.81 6.91
CA ALA A 187 8.29 14.80 7.65
C ALA A 187 7.66 15.18 9.00
N LEU A 188 6.35 14.98 9.18
CA LEU A 188 5.65 15.24 10.45
C LEU A 188 5.72 14.06 11.43
N LEU A 189 6.05 12.87 10.95
CA LEU A 189 6.25 11.68 11.77
C LEU A 189 7.68 11.68 12.32
N ILE A 190 7.91 12.35 13.44
CA ILE A 190 9.23 12.44 14.09
C ILE A 190 9.76 11.07 14.55
N THR A 191 8.86 10.10 14.75
CA THR A 191 9.24 8.73 15.10
C THR A 191 8.54 7.66 14.24
N PRO A 192 8.89 7.55 12.95
CA PRO A 192 8.18 6.66 12.04
C PRO A 192 8.51 5.20 12.38
N THR A 193 7.47 4.39 12.59
CA THR A 193 7.62 2.93 12.73
C THR A 193 7.59 2.26 11.37
N LEU A 194 8.16 1.06 11.26
CA LEU A 194 8.15 0.31 10.01
C LEU A 194 6.70 0.06 9.53
N PRO A 195 6.34 0.40 8.28
CA PRO A 195 5.00 0.16 7.75
C PRO A 195 4.70 -1.34 7.67
N TYR A 196 3.44 -1.71 7.85
CA TYR A 196 3.02 -3.11 7.84
C TYR A 196 2.58 -3.56 6.45
N PRO A 197 2.81 -4.82 6.08
CA PRO A 197 2.20 -5.39 4.88
C PRO A 197 0.66 -5.32 4.96
N GLN A 198 0.02 -4.95 3.86
CA GLN A 198 -1.44 -4.76 3.80
C GLN A 198 -2.21 -6.00 4.29
N ALA A 199 -1.81 -7.20 3.85
CA ALA A 199 -2.45 -8.45 4.26
C ALA A 199 -2.41 -8.69 5.79
N VAL A 200 -1.37 -8.18 6.46
CA VAL A 200 -1.29 -8.22 7.93
C VAL A 200 -2.32 -7.26 8.48
N MET A 201 -2.36 -6.01 7.99
CA MET A 201 -3.32 -5.00 8.45
C MET A 201 -4.78 -5.42 8.28
N ASP A 202 -5.13 -6.06 7.17
CA ASP A 202 -6.48 -6.58 6.94
C ASP A 202 -6.92 -7.58 8.03
N THR A 203 -5.97 -8.34 8.59
CA THR A 203 -6.23 -9.30 9.67
C THR A 203 -6.52 -8.61 11.02
N TYR A 204 -5.95 -7.42 11.25
CA TYR A 204 -6.09 -6.67 12.51
C TYR A 204 -7.12 -5.55 12.44
N GLN A 205 -7.57 -5.18 11.23
CA GLN A 205 -8.42 -4.03 10.97
C GLN A 205 -9.62 -3.93 11.91
N ARG A 206 -10.37 -5.04 12.07
CA ARG A 206 -11.55 -5.07 12.95
C ARG A 206 -11.19 -4.75 14.40
N ASP A 207 -10.12 -5.37 14.91
CA ASP A 207 -9.70 -5.21 16.30
C ASP A 207 -9.17 -3.78 16.57
N PHE A 208 -8.50 -3.18 15.57
CA PHE A 208 -8.07 -1.77 15.64
C PHE A 208 -9.26 -0.81 15.60
N LEU A 209 -10.21 -1.00 14.68
CA LEU A 209 -11.41 -0.15 14.57
C LEU A 209 -12.28 -0.21 15.82
N GLU A 210 -12.50 -1.41 16.35
CA GLU A 210 -13.26 -1.60 17.59
C GLU A 210 -12.60 -0.85 18.74
N PHE A 211 -11.28 -0.98 18.89
CA PHE A 211 -10.55 -0.25 19.91
C PHE A 211 -10.64 1.27 19.72
N LEU A 212 -10.42 1.79 18.51
CA LEU A 212 -10.47 3.24 18.26
C LEU A 212 -11.85 3.83 18.58
N ARG A 213 -12.94 3.08 18.33
CA ARG A 213 -14.30 3.49 18.74
C ARG A 213 -14.44 3.51 20.26
N THR A 214 -13.98 2.47 20.94
CA THR A 214 -14.03 2.40 22.41
C THR A 214 -13.21 3.50 23.05
N ALA A 215 -12.00 3.77 22.52
CA ALA A 215 -11.15 4.84 22.99
C ALA A 215 -11.84 6.21 22.83
N GLU A 216 -12.46 6.50 21.69
CA GLU A 216 -13.20 7.76 21.51
C GLU A 216 -14.43 7.88 22.41
N THR A 217 -15.14 6.79 22.68
CA THR A 217 -16.26 6.82 23.64
C THR A 217 -15.78 7.14 25.05
N ASN A 218 -14.64 6.58 25.47
CA ASN A 218 -14.13 6.74 26.83
C ASN A 218 -13.37 8.06 27.04
N PHE A 219 -12.66 8.52 26.01
CA PHE A 219 -11.69 9.61 26.09
C PHE A 219 -12.04 10.81 25.20
N GLY A 220 -13.12 10.73 24.42
CA GLY A 220 -13.47 11.74 23.42
C GLY A 220 -12.65 11.60 22.14
N THR A 221 -13.02 12.40 21.13
CA THR A 221 -12.24 12.48 19.89
C THR A 221 -10.94 13.26 20.13
N PRO A 222 -9.86 13.00 19.36
CA PRO A 222 -8.63 13.77 19.46
C PRO A 222 -8.80 15.29 19.31
N ASN A 223 -9.90 15.75 18.72
CA ASN A 223 -10.19 17.17 18.51
C ASN A 223 -11.14 17.76 19.56
N SER A 224 -11.63 16.93 20.50
CA SER A 224 -12.57 17.30 21.55
C SER A 224 -12.00 16.95 22.92
N LEU A 225 -10.82 17.50 23.24
CA LEU A 225 -10.16 17.29 24.53
C LEU A 225 -10.94 17.94 25.68
N PRO A 226 -10.80 17.47 26.93
CA PRO A 226 -11.50 18.05 28.07
C PRO A 226 -11.22 19.54 28.24
N ALA A 227 -12.27 20.33 28.49
CA ALA A 227 -12.16 21.78 28.60
C ALA A 227 -11.52 22.24 29.92
N THR A 228 -11.74 21.52 31.02
CA THR A 228 -11.29 21.93 32.36
C THR A 228 -9.94 21.29 32.73
N PRO A 229 -9.06 22.01 33.45
CA PRO A 229 -7.78 21.47 33.90
C PRO A 229 -7.92 20.18 34.74
N ALA A 230 -8.91 20.14 35.65
CA ALA A 230 -9.17 18.97 36.48
C ALA A 230 -9.56 17.74 35.64
N ALA A 231 -10.41 17.90 34.62
CA ALA A 231 -10.78 16.80 33.74
C ALA A 231 -9.61 16.34 32.85
N ARG A 232 -8.73 17.26 32.42
CA ARG A 232 -7.51 16.89 31.70
C ARG A 232 -6.55 16.10 32.57
N GLN A 233 -6.35 16.51 33.82
CA GLN A 233 -5.47 15.78 34.74
C GLN A 233 -6.02 14.38 35.02
N GLN A 234 -7.30 14.26 35.35
CA GLN A 234 -7.94 12.94 35.55
C GLN A 234 -7.75 12.03 34.33
N MET A 235 -7.94 12.58 33.13
CA MET A 235 -7.77 11.84 31.90
C MET A 235 -6.30 11.43 31.65
N LEU A 236 -5.32 12.26 32.01
CA LEU A 236 -3.91 11.90 31.94
C LEU A 236 -3.58 10.76 32.90
N ASP A 237 -4.09 10.81 34.12
CA ASP A 237 -3.90 9.78 35.14
C ASP A 237 -4.53 8.44 34.69
N ASP A 238 -5.76 8.49 34.17
CA ASP A 238 -6.47 7.32 33.62
C ASP A 238 -5.69 6.71 32.43
N LEU A 239 -5.22 7.55 31.50
CA LEU A 239 -4.44 7.10 30.35
C LEU A 239 -3.12 6.46 30.77
N ASP A 240 -2.39 7.05 31.72
CA ASP A 240 -1.09 6.52 32.13
C ASP A 240 -1.24 5.18 32.88
N ASN A 241 -2.25 5.06 33.75
CA ASN A 241 -2.62 3.80 34.41
C ASN A 241 -2.94 2.71 33.38
N ILE A 242 -3.83 3.01 32.41
CA ILE A 242 -4.23 2.05 31.38
C ILE A 242 -3.04 1.65 30.49
N ILE A 243 -2.18 2.61 30.12
CA ILE A 243 -0.98 2.31 29.34
C ILE A 243 -0.04 1.41 30.15
N GLY A 244 0.15 1.68 31.43
CA GLY A 244 0.96 0.83 32.33
C GLY A 244 0.44 -0.60 32.41
N GLU A 245 -0.86 -0.79 32.64
CA GLU A 245 -1.50 -2.11 32.65
C GLU A 245 -1.39 -2.83 31.29
N MET A 246 -1.58 -2.10 30.20
CA MET A 246 -1.44 -2.64 28.84
C MET A 246 0.01 -3.03 28.52
N ARG A 247 1.02 -2.29 28.99
CA ARG A 247 2.43 -2.68 28.83
C ARG A 247 2.71 -4.03 29.47
N ASN A 248 2.30 -4.21 30.72
CA ASN A 248 2.46 -5.48 31.44
C ASN A 248 1.74 -6.62 30.71
N THR A 249 0.47 -6.41 30.37
CA THR A 249 -0.34 -7.38 29.63
C THR A 249 0.27 -7.71 28.26
N GLY A 250 0.80 -6.71 27.55
CA GLY A 250 1.42 -6.87 26.25
C GLY A 250 2.73 -7.65 26.31
N ALA A 251 3.55 -7.41 27.34
CA ALA A 251 4.78 -8.15 27.59
C ALA A 251 4.48 -9.64 27.89
N GLU A 252 3.54 -9.92 28.80
CA GLU A 252 3.10 -11.29 29.10
C GLU A 252 2.57 -12.02 27.86
N GLN A 253 1.83 -11.31 26.99
CA GLN A 253 1.34 -11.85 25.73
C GLN A 253 2.46 -12.09 24.70
N ASN A 254 3.48 -11.26 24.69
CA ASN A 254 4.64 -11.38 23.80
C ASN A 254 5.53 -12.57 24.18
N ASP A 255 5.65 -12.85 25.47
CA ASP A 255 6.36 -14.03 26.01
C ASP A 255 5.57 -15.34 25.80
N GLY A 256 4.31 -15.22 25.38
CA GLY A 256 3.43 -16.35 25.08
C GLY A 256 3.84 -17.13 23.83
N ASN A 257 3.73 -18.46 23.88
CA ASN A 257 4.09 -19.34 22.76
C ASN A 257 2.97 -19.54 21.71
N SER A 258 1.81 -18.90 21.89
CA SER A 258 0.66 -19.08 20.98
C SER A 258 0.49 -17.92 19.99
N ASN A 259 0.07 -18.25 18.76
CA ASN A 259 -0.27 -17.24 17.74
C ASN A 259 -1.34 -16.25 18.22
N LEU A 260 -2.26 -16.71 19.07
CA LEU A 260 -3.31 -15.86 19.61
C LEU A 260 -2.75 -14.83 20.60
N GLN A 261 -1.85 -15.25 21.50
CA GLN A 261 -1.20 -14.34 22.45
C GLN A 261 -0.36 -13.30 21.70
N LEU A 262 0.43 -13.73 20.72
CA LEU A 262 1.23 -12.82 19.92
C LEU A 262 0.40 -11.86 19.05
N LYS A 263 -0.74 -12.33 18.52
CA LYS A 263 -1.75 -11.47 17.88
C LYS A 263 -2.25 -10.41 18.88
N ARG A 264 -2.60 -10.83 20.10
CA ARG A 264 -3.06 -9.92 21.16
C ARG A 264 -1.98 -8.90 21.54
N ALA A 265 -0.71 -9.33 21.66
CA ALA A 265 0.41 -8.44 21.93
C ALA A 265 0.52 -7.32 20.89
N ARG A 266 0.43 -7.65 19.59
CA ARG A 266 0.44 -6.65 18.49
C ARG A 266 -0.73 -5.67 18.58
N VAL A 267 -1.92 -6.16 18.93
CA VAL A 267 -3.08 -5.29 19.17
C VAL A 267 -2.83 -4.39 20.36
N THR A 268 -2.29 -4.91 21.47
CA THR A 268 -1.95 -4.13 22.66
C THR A 268 -0.91 -3.05 22.37
N ALA A 269 0.12 -3.35 21.57
CA ALA A 269 1.11 -2.37 21.12
C ALA A 269 0.47 -1.21 20.33
N PHE A 270 -0.44 -1.53 19.38
CA PHE A 270 -1.20 -0.53 18.65
C PHE A 270 -2.04 0.36 19.58
N LYS A 271 -2.71 -0.24 20.58
CA LYS A 271 -3.51 0.48 21.58
C LYS A 271 -2.65 1.47 22.36
N ILE A 272 -1.50 1.01 22.86
CA ILE A 272 -0.55 1.83 23.61
C ILE A 272 -0.09 3.03 22.77
N LYS A 273 0.31 2.82 21.50
CA LYS A 273 0.70 3.94 20.63
C LYS A 273 -0.40 4.99 20.48
N TYR A 274 -1.65 4.57 20.30
CA TYR A 274 -2.77 5.49 20.18
C TYR A 274 -3.04 6.25 21.48
N LEU A 275 -3.14 5.55 22.62
CA LEU A 275 -3.38 6.17 23.93
C LEU A 275 -2.24 7.12 24.31
N ARG A 276 -0.98 6.74 24.06
CA ARG A 276 0.16 7.60 24.31
C ARG A 276 0.18 8.82 23.38
N SER A 277 -0.26 8.69 22.13
CA SER A 277 -0.43 9.85 21.25
C SER A 277 -1.48 10.80 21.80
N LEU A 278 -2.62 10.29 22.30
CA LEU A 278 -3.64 11.11 22.94
C LEU A 278 -3.12 11.79 24.22
N TYR A 279 -2.38 11.07 25.05
CA TYR A 279 -1.71 11.58 26.25
C TYR A 279 -0.78 12.76 25.90
N MET A 280 0.07 12.59 24.87
CA MET A 280 0.95 13.65 24.39
C MET A 280 0.18 14.86 23.86
N LYS A 281 -0.96 14.65 23.18
CA LYS A 281 -1.79 15.75 22.70
C LYS A 281 -2.33 16.58 23.86
N ILE A 282 -2.78 15.93 24.93
CA ILE A 282 -3.29 16.61 26.12
C ILE A 282 -2.18 17.43 26.80
N ILE A 283 -0.99 16.85 26.95
CA ILE A 283 0.18 17.54 27.54
C ILE A 283 0.58 18.78 26.72
N LEU A 284 0.72 18.64 25.41
CA LEU A 284 1.18 19.72 24.53
C LEU A 284 0.15 20.84 24.32
N THR A 285 -1.12 20.60 24.65
CA THR A 285 -2.21 21.58 24.50
C THR A 285 -2.63 22.21 25.83
N GLN A 286 -1.93 21.94 26.93
CA GLN A 286 -2.21 22.58 28.21
C GLN A 286 -1.94 24.08 28.16
N ASN A 287 -2.77 24.85 28.87
CA ASN A 287 -2.58 26.27 29.10
C ASN A 287 -2.86 26.57 30.59
N PRO A 288 -1.85 26.94 31.39
CA PRO A 288 -0.45 27.15 31.00
C PRO A 288 0.24 25.85 30.54
N PRO A 289 1.37 25.95 29.79
CA PRO A 289 2.17 24.79 29.42
C PRO A 289 2.60 23.97 30.65
N VAL A 290 2.76 22.66 30.48
CA VAL A 290 3.32 21.79 31.52
C VAL A 290 4.75 22.18 31.87
N ALA A 291 5.20 21.84 33.06
CA ALA A 291 6.61 21.96 33.43
C ALA A 291 7.50 21.07 32.54
N ASP A 292 8.72 21.54 32.26
CA ASP A 292 9.64 20.89 31.31
C ASP A 292 10.07 19.48 31.75
N ASP A 293 10.13 19.21 33.05
CA ASP A 293 10.39 17.89 33.61
C ASP A 293 9.25 16.90 33.29
N VAL A 294 8.00 17.34 33.42
CA VAL A 294 6.82 16.55 33.05
C VAL A 294 6.79 16.28 31.54
N LEU A 295 7.10 17.28 30.71
CA LEU A 295 7.17 17.10 29.26
C LEU A 295 8.29 16.13 28.87
N ARG A 296 9.49 16.25 29.46
CA ARG A 296 10.61 15.33 29.21
C ARG A 296 10.27 13.90 29.63
N ALA A 297 9.66 13.70 30.80
CA ALA A 297 9.20 12.39 31.24
C ALA A 297 8.19 11.77 30.26
N ALA A 298 7.24 12.58 29.76
CA ALA A 298 6.25 12.14 28.78
C ALA A 298 6.89 11.76 27.43
N LEU A 299 7.86 12.55 26.94
CA LEU A 299 8.61 12.26 25.72
C LEU A 299 9.42 10.97 25.85
N ALA A 300 10.10 10.77 26.98
CA ALA A 300 10.84 9.55 27.27
C ALA A 300 9.91 8.32 27.32
N ALA A 301 8.76 8.43 28.01
CA ALA A 301 7.77 7.36 28.08
C ALA A 301 7.19 7.01 26.71
N ARG A 302 6.98 8.01 25.85
CA ARG A 302 6.55 7.81 24.46
C ARG A 302 7.60 7.07 23.63
N LEU A 303 8.88 7.42 23.75
CA LEU A 303 9.96 6.73 23.04
C LEU A 303 10.04 5.25 23.46
N ALA A 304 9.90 4.97 24.75
CA ALA A 304 9.79 3.60 25.25
C ALA A 304 8.60 2.83 24.66
N ASP A 305 7.43 3.48 24.50
CA ASP A 305 6.25 2.86 23.86
C ASP A 305 6.48 2.52 22.39
N TRP A 306 7.24 3.35 21.67
CA TRP A 306 7.59 3.09 20.27
C TRP A 306 8.61 1.96 20.13
N ALA A 307 9.61 1.90 21.02
CA ALA A 307 10.55 0.78 21.10
C ALA A 307 9.82 -0.53 21.43
N PHE A 308 8.95 -0.52 22.45
CA PHE A 308 8.11 -1.65 22.82
C PHE A 308 7.24 -2.15 21.66
N HIS A 309 6.66 -1.22 20.90
CA HIS A 309 5.90 -1.57 19.71
C HIS A 309 6.77 -2.27 18.65
N GLU A 310 7.94 -1.73 18.31
CA GLU A 310 8.82 -2.36 17.31
C GLU A 310 9.28 -3.75 17.77
N SER A 311 9.58 -3.91 19.05
CA SER A 311 9.96 -5.18 19.67
C SER A 311 8.87 -6.26 19.53
N ILE A 312 7.63 -5.96 19.92
CA ILE A 312 6.48 -6.88 19.78
C ILE A 312 6.28 -7.32 18.32
N TRP A 313 6.40 -6.38 17.38
CA TRP A 313 6.21 -6.70 15.98
C TRP A 313 7.34 -7.56 15.42
N SER A 314 8.58 -7.29 15.85
CA SER A 314 9.78 -8.05 15.51
C SER A 314 9.71 -9.51 15.97
N THR A 315 9.22 -9.78 17.19
CA THR A 315 9.07 -11.15 17.72
C THR A 315 8.25 -12.03 16.78
N MET A 316 7.10 -11.53 16.33
CA MET A 316 6.23 -12.29 15.44
C MET A 316 6.78 -12.44 14.02
N ASP A 317 7.48 -11.43 13.50
CA ASP A 317 8.13 -11.52 12.20
C ASP A 317 9.28 -12.54 12.23
N THR A 318 10.01 -12.62 13.35
CA THR A 318 11.03 -13.64 13.62
C THR A 318 10.43 -15.04 13.66
N ILE A 319 9.33 -15.23 14.39
CA ILE A 319 8.61 -16.51 14.44
C ILE A 319 8.06 -16.88 13.06
N ALA A 320 7.50 -15.93 12.32
CA ALA A 320 7.01 -16.14 10.97
C ALA A 320 8.13 -16.49 9.98
N ALA A 321 9.32 -15.91 10.13
CA ALA A 321 10.50 -16.23 9.33
C ALA A 321 11.02 -17.66 9.57
N GLY A 322 10.80 -18.18 10.78
CA GLY A 322 11.08 -19.58 11.13
C GLY A 322 10.07 -20.58 10.56
N ARG A 323 8.88 -20.14 10.14
CA ARG A 323 7.81 -21.03 9.66
C ARG A 323 7.85 -21.22 8.15
N ARG A 324 7.84 -22.48 7.72
CA ARG A 324 7.72 -22.85 6.31
C ARG A 324 6.25 -22.90 5.91
N LEU A 325 5.87 -22.17 4.86
CA LEU A 325 4.57 -22.34 4.22
C LEU A 325 4.58 -23.64 3.42
N LYS A 326 3.69 -24.57 3.78
CA LYS A 326 3.57 -25.88 3.13
C LYS A 326 3.18 -25.78 1.66
N THR A 327 2.43 -24.74 1.29
CA THR A 327 1.89 -24.49 -0.05
C THR A 327 2.81 -23.64 -0.93
N ALA A 328 3.89 -23.06 -0.38
CA ALA A 328 4.77 -22.18 -1.13
C ALA A 328 6.03 -22.92 -1.62
N THR A 329 6.55 -22.51 -2.78
CA THR A 329 7.81 -23.03 -3.32
C THR A 329 8.99 -22.77 -2.36
N ARG A 330 10.10 -23.50 -2.53
CA ARG A 330 11.32 -23.27 -1.73
C ARG A 330 11.86 -21.85 -1.95
N ALA A 331 11.80 -21.34 -3.18
CA ALA A 331 12.23 -19.99 -3.51
C ALA A 331 11.34 -18.93 -2.85
N ALA A 332 10.01 -19.07 -2.91
CA ALA A 332 9.07 -18.18 -2.26
C ALA A 332 9.24 -18.17 -0.72
N ASN A 333 9.43 -19.34 -0.11
CA ASN A 333 9.74 -19.43 1.32
C ASN A 333 11.06 -18.72 1.69
N ARG A 334 12.11 -18.83 0.86
CA ARG A 334 13.39 -18.13 1.06
C ARG A 334 13.25 -16.62 0.88
N ALA A 335 12.50 -16.17 -0.13
CA ALA A 335 12.24 -14.75 -0.37
C ALA A 335 11.48 -14.13 0.81
N ARG A 336 10.38 -14.77 1.23
CA ARG A 336 9.60 -14.36 2.41
C ARG A 336 10.46 -14.33 3.68
N LYS A 337 11.26 -15.37 3.93
CA LYS A 337 12.16 -15.41 5.09
C LYS A 337 13.15 -14.24 5.07
N ARG A 338 13.76 -13.95 3.92
CA ARG A 338 14.68 -12.81 3.77
C ARG A 338 13.98 -11.48 4.02
N GLN A 339 12.78 -11.29 3.47
CA GLN A 339 11.99 -10.08 3.71
C GLN A 339 11.69 -9.89 5.20
N LEU A 340 11.17 -10.91 5.88
CA LEU A 340 10.85 -10.84 7.31
C LEU A 340 12.09 -10.56 8.17
N LEU A 341 13.24 -11.16 7.84
CA LEU A 341 14.50 -10.86 8.56
C LEU A 341 15.01 -9.43 8.29
N ASN A 342 14.83 -8.92 7.07
CA ASN A 342 15.16 -7.53 6.76
C ASN A 342 14.25 -6.57 7.55
N ASP A 343 12.96 -6.88 7.65
CA ASP A 343 12.01 -6.11 8.45
C ASP A 343 12.39 -6.14 9.94
N VAL A 344 12.71 -7.32 10.50
CA VAL A 344 13.26 -7.46 11.86
C VAL A 344 14.48 -6.56 12.07
N ASN A 345 15.47 -6.60 11.18
CA ASN A 345 16.68 -5.78 11.29
C ASN A 345 16.36 -4.27 11.22
N ARG A 346 15.35 -3.85 10.45
CA ARG A 346 14.91 -2.45 10.42
C ARG A 346 14.21 -2.05 11.72
N ARG A 347 13.36 -2.92 12.27
CA ARG A 347 12.69 -2.69 13.57
C ARG A 347 13.71 -2.59 14.71
N THR A 348 14.73 -3.45 14.75
CA THR A 348 15.81 -3.38 15.74
C THR A 348 16.62 -2.09 15.63
N ARG A 349 16.91 -1.60 14.42
CA ARG A 349 17.55 -0.29 14.24
C ARG A 349 16.68 0.85 14.76
N ASN A 350 15.37 0.78 14.50
CA ASN A 350 14.42 1.75 15.06
C ASN A 350 14.43 1.72 16.59
N GLU A 351 14.33 0.52 17.20
CA GLU A 351 14.37 0.31 18.64
C GLU A 351 15.62 0.95 19.28
N THR A 352 16.82 0.61 18.81
CA THR A 352 18.07 1.20 19.30
C THR A 352 18.06 2.72 19.16
N ARG A 353 17.59 3.25 18.02
CA ARG A 353 17.48 4.70 17.81
C ARG A 353 16.53 5.34 18.83
N TRP A 354 15.36 4.76 19.09
CA TRP A 354 14.41 5.28 20.08
C TRP A 354 14.98 5.26 21.50
N GLU A 355 15.70 4.20 21.86
CA GLU A 355 16.39 4.07 23.16
C GLU A 355 17.50 5.12 23.33
N GLU A 356 18.29 5.37 22.28
CA GLU A 356 19.31 6.42 22.29
C GLU A 356 18.70 7.82 22.47
N MET A 357 17.61 8.12 21.75
CA MET A 357 16.88 9.38 21.93
C MET A 357 16.23 9.47 23.31
N GLN A 358 15.75 8.36 23.86
CA GLN A 358 15.19 8.32 25.21
C GLN A 358 16.27 8.64 26.25
N ALA A 359 17.44 8.02 26.12
CA ALA A 359 18.58 8.29 26.99
C ALA A 359 19.02 9.77 26.92
N ALA A 360 19.02 10.36 25.73
CA ALA A 360 19.31 11.79 25.54
C ALA A 360 18.28 12.69 26.23
N VAL A 361 16.97 12.40 26.08
CA VAL A 361 15.89 13.15 26.76
C VAL A 361 16.00 13.05 28.28
N ILE A 362 16.37 11.88 28.81
CA ILE A 362 16.55 11.63 30.25
C ILE A 362 17.79 12.37 30.78
N ALA A 363 18.90 12.35 30.03
CA ALA A 363 20.14 13.00 30.43
C ALA A 363 19.99 14.53 30.55
N GLY A 364 19.11 15.13 29.73
CA GLY A 364 18.94 16.58 29.66
C GLY A 364 20.14 17.28 28.99
N ASP A 365 19.95 18.52 28.57
CA ASP A 365 20.99 19.35 27.91
C ASP A 365 22.15 19.76 28.85
N ASP A 366 22.22 19.22 30.07
CA ASP A 366 23.26 19.55 31.06
C ASP A 366 24.66 18.99 30.69
N ALA A 367 24.80 18.28 29.56
CA ALA A 367 26.06 17.74 29.08
C ALA A 367 26.96 18.77 28.35
N ASP A 368 26.44 19.95 27.98
CA ASP A 368 27.24 21.00 27.31
C ASP A 368 27.76 22.09 28.28
N GLY A 369 27.58 21.91 29.60
CA GLY A 369 27.94 22.87 30.64
C GLY A 369 29.36 22.74 31.22
N ALA A 370 30.35 22.26 30.47
CA ALA A 370 31.74 22.23 30.94
C ALA A 370 32.75 22.33 29.79
N ASP A 371 32.94 23.55 29.25
CA ASP A 371 34.27 24.14 29.03
C ASP A 371 34.18 25.44 28.22
N GLY A 372 34.83 26.50 28.72
CA GLY A 372 35.37 27.57 27.88
C GLY A 372 34.71 28.94 28.01
N ALA A 373 35.14 29.70 29.02
CA ALA A 373 35.02 31.14 29.05
C ALA A 373 35.79 31.82 27.90
N ASP A 374 35.20 32.89 27.38
CA ASP A 374 35.81 34.19 26.99
C ASP A 374 35.33 34.69 25.63
N GLY A 375 34.74 35.89 25.62
CA GLY A 375 34.53 36.64 24.37
C GLY A 375 33.37 37.63 24.41
N ALA A 376 33.66 38.83 24.89
CA ALA A 376 32.82 40.02 24.85
C ALA A 376 32.29 40.41 23.45
N GLY A 377 31.12 41.06 23.42
CA GLY A 377 30.92 42.26 22.60
C GLY A 377 29.67 42.36 21.73
N GLY A 378 28.84 43.38 22.01
CA GLY A 378 27.94 44.06 21.06
C GLY A 378 26.58 43.37 20.86
N GLY A 379 25.41 43.99 21.03
CA GLY A 379 25.08 45.40 20.93
C GLY A 379 24.41 45.68 19.59
N GLY A 380 23.07 45.71 19.56
CA GLY A 380 22.31 46.49 18.57
C GLY A 380 21.33 45.71 17.69
N GLY A 381 20.07 46.15 17.74
CA GLY A 381 19.24 46.27 16.53
C GLY A 381 18.17 45.21 16.34
N GLU A 382 17.05 45.41 17.02
CA GLU A 382 15.74 44.86 16.67
C GLU A 382 15.20 45.57 15.41
N PRO A 383 14.87 44.88 14.30
CA PRO A 383 14.01 45.42 13.26
C PRO A 383 12.62 44.78 13.36
N ALA A 384 11.61 45.65 13.37
CA ALA A 384 10.20 45.31 13.29
C ALA A 384 9.87 44.49 12.02
N PRO A 385 8.97 43.50 12.10
CA PRO A 385 8.59 42.69 10.95
C PRO A 385 7.75 43.49 9.96
N ALA A 386 8.08 43.36 8.67
CA ALA A 386 7.25 43.82 7.56
C ALA A 386 5.96 42.97 7.46
N PRO A 387 4.83 43.55 7.04
CA PRO A 387 3.58 42.81 6.88
C PRO A 387 3.68 41.80 5.73
N ALA A 388 3.14 40.60 5.98
CA ALA A 388 3.07 39.52 5.00
C ALA A 388 2.17 39.90 3.79
N PRO A 389 2.53 39.53 2.56
CA PRO A 389 1.63 39.64 1.41
C PRO A 389 0.49 38.62 1.51
N GLU A 390 -0.73 39.06 1.18
CA GLU A 390 -1.90 38.19 1.02
C GLU A 390 -1.62 37.08 0.00
N PRO A 391 -1.92 35.80 0.32
CA PRO A 391 -1.85 34.73 -0.66
C PRO A 391 -2.98 34.88 -1.69
N ALA A 392 -2.59 34.98 -2.96
CA ALA A 392 -3.49 34.87 -4.09
C ALA A 392 -4.25 33.51 -4.06
N PRO A 393 -5.51 33.46 -4.53
CA PRO A 393 -6.29 32.24 -4.57
C PRO A 393 -5.60 31.18 -5.44
N ALA A 394 -5.39 30.00 -4.87
CA ALA A 394 -4.86 28.85 -5.58
C ALA A 394 -5.80 28.47 -6.75
N PRO A 395 -5.25 28.15 -7.94
CA PRO A 395 -6.06 27.65 -9.04
C PRO A 395 -6.68 26.30 -8.65
N ALA A 396 -7.95 26.12 -8.98
CA ALA A 396 -8.66 24.87 -8.79
C ALA A 396 -7.91 23.70 -9.45
N PRO A 397 -7.73 22.55 -8.77
CA PRO A 397 -7.14 21.38 -9.41
C PRO A 397 -8.10 20.87 -10.50
N ALA A 398 -7.54 20.64 -11.68
CA ALA A 398 -8.21 20.02 -12.80
C ALA A 398 -8.79 18.65 -12.41
N GLU A 399 -10.02 18.39 -12.86
CA GLU A 399 -10.74 17.14 -12.68
C GLU A 399 -9.94 15.94 -13.21
N GLY A 400 -9.91 14.83 -12.45
CA GLY A 400 -9.73 13.50 -13.04
C GLY A 400 -8.47 12.69 -12.72
N VAL A 401 -7.78 12.92 -11.59
CA VAL A 401 -6.70 12.01 -11.15
C VAL A 401 -7.14 11.18 -9.94
N VAL A 402 -7.54 9.93 -10.20
CA VAL A 402 -7.77 8.92 -9.15
C VAL A 402 -6.43 8.60 -8.49
N PRO A 403 -6.29 8.70 -7.15
CA PRO A 403 -5.06 8.33 -6.45
C PRO A 403 -4.72 6.83 -6.71
N PRO A 404 -3.45 6.45 -6.95
CA PRO A 404 -3.06 5.09 -7.31
C PRO A 404 -3.60 4.00 -6.36
N GLY A 405 -3.72 4.32 -5.07
CA GLY A 405 -4.26 3.40 -4.05
C GLY A 405 -5.78 3.15 -4.13
N GLN A 406 -6.58 4.10 -4.62
CA GLN A 406 -8.02 3.92 -4.84
C GLN A 406 -8.29 3.16 -6.14
N ALA A 407 -7.48 3.42 -7.17
CA ALA A 407 -7.54 2.71 -8.44
C ALA A 407 -7.25 1.20 -8.25
N LEU A 408 -6.21 0.85 -7.47
CA LEU A 408 -5.86 -0.55 -7.19
C LEU A 408 -6.96 -1.27 -6.38
N GLN A 409 -7.55 -0.64 -5.36
CA GLN A 409 -8.64 -1.26 -4.58
C GLN A 409 -9.90 -1.50 -5.40
N ALA A 410 -10.28 -0.56 -6.27
CA ALA A 410 -11.45 -0.74 -7.11
C ALA A 410 -11.18 -1.73 -8.26
N LEU A 411 -9.93 -1.80 -8.74
CA LEU A 411 -9.47 -2.81 -9.66
C LEU A 411 -9.44 -4.21 -9.04
N LEU A 412 -9.11 -4.34 -7.75
CA LEU A 412 -9.27 -5.60 -7.00
C LEU A 412 -10.75 -6.00 -6.83
N ARG A 413 -11.71 -5.06 -6.80
CA ARG A 413 -13.15 -5.35 -6.86
C ARG A 413 -13.61 -5.78 -8.27
N ILE A 414 -12.95 -5.25 -9.31
CA ILE A 414 -13.19 -5.63 -10.70
C ILE A 414 -12.59 -7.02 -10.99
N ILE A 415 -11.41 -7.35 -10.46
CA ILE A 415 -10.60 -8.48 -10.92
C ILE A 415 -10.48 -9.63 -9.90
N GLY A 416 -10.57 -9.35 -8.61
CA GLY A 416 -10.38 -10.36 -7.57
C GLY A 416 -11.45 -11.48 -7.63
N PRO A 417 -11.13 -12.69 -7.14
CA PRO A 417 -12.13 -13.72 -6.97
C PRO A 417 -13.20 -13.18 -6.03
N SER A 418 -14.42 -13.00 -6.54
CA SER A 418 -15.56 -12.88 -5.65
C SER A 418 -15.53 -14.14 -4.78
N LEU A 419 -15.40 -13.99 -3.46
CA LEU A 419 -15.96 -14.99 -2.55
C LEU A 419 -17.30 -15.40 -3.15
N PRO A 420 -17.68 -16.70 -3.17
CA PRO A 420 -19.02 -17.06 -3.57
C PRO A 420 -19.95 -16.24 -2.70
N GLY A 421 -20.48 -15.16 -3.27
CA GLY A 421 -21.58 -14.46 -2.69
C GLY A 421 -22.64 -15.53 -2.50
N ARG A 422 -23.39 -15.46 -1.42
CA ARG A 422 -24.63 -16.25 -1.31
C ARG A 422 -25.66 -15.91 -2.41
N SER A 423 -25.26 -15.28 -3.50
CA SER A 423 -26.06 -14.82 -4.62
C SER A 423 -25.14 -14.63 -5.84
N VAL A 424 -25.56 -15.16 -6.99
CA VAL A 424 -24.89 -15.16 -8.31
C VAL A 424 -24.95 -13.76 -8.98
N PHE A 425 -25.22 -12.71 -8.20
CA PHE A 425 -25.48 -11.37 -8.71
C PHE A 425 -24.55 -10.36 -8.03
N ASN A 426 -23.57 -9.89 -8.79
CA ASN A 426 -22.40 -9.13 -8.32
C ASN A 426 -22.70 -7.69 -7.87
N ASN A 427 -23.95 -7.39 -7.54
CA ASN A 427 -24.30 -6.24 -6.72
C ASN A 427 -25.74 -6.45 -6.23
N GLU A 428 -25.96 -7.24 -5.17
CA GLU A 428 -27.32 -7.50 -4.66
C GLU A 428 -28.13 -6.23 -4.47
N ARG A 429 -27.48 -5.09 -4.20
CA ARG A 429 -28.13 -3.78 -4.16
C ARG A 429 -28.64 -3.33 -5.53
N LEU A 430 -27.80 -3.31 -6.57
CA LEU A 430 -28.24 -2.91 -7.93
C LEU A 430 -29.15 -3.96 -8.56
N GLU A 431 -28.96 -5.25 -8.27
CA GLU A 431 -29.85 -6.33 -8.71
C GLU A 431 -31.20 -6.23 -8.00
N ARG A 432 -31.24 -5.94 -6.69
CA ARG A 432 -32.48 -5.62 -5.97
C ARG A 432 -33.13 -4.36 -6.50
N GLU A 433 -32.38 -3.31 -6.81
CA GLU A 433 -32.92 -2.08 -7.41
C GLU A 433 -33.46 -2.36 -8.82
N ARG A 434 -32.80 -3.22 -9.61
CA ARG A 434 -33.28 -3.67 -10.92
C ARG A 434 -34.52 -4.56 -10.81
N GLU A 435 -34.52 -5.55 -9.93
CA GLU A 435 -35.67 -6.42 -9.67
C GLU A 435 -36.86 -5.63 -9.11
N HIS A 436 -36.60 -4.71 -8.19
CA HIS A 436 -37.60 -3.78 -7.65
C HIS A 436 -38.20 -2.95 -8.77
N TRP A 437 -37.37 -2.34 -9.62
CA TRP A 437 -37.83 -1.58 -10.78
C TRP A 437 -38.66 -2.45 -11.74
N TYR A 438 -38.25 -3.69 -12.04
CA TYR A 438 -39.05 -4.61 -12.86
C TYR A 438 -40.39 -4.96 -12.22
N ARG A 439 -40.42 -5.20 -10.90
CA ARG A 439 -41.66 -5.42 -10.14
C ARG A 439 -42.57 -4.19 -10.19
N GLU A 440 -42.00 -2.99 -10.08
CA GLU A 440 -42.75 -1.74 -10.19
C GLU A 440 -43.26 -1.49 -11.62
N CYS A 441 -42.49 -1.83 -12.66
CA CYS A 441 -42.96 -1.77 -14.05
C CYS A 441 -44.13 -2.73 -14.30
N ILE A 442 -44.05 -3.95 -13.77
CA ILE A 442 -45.14 -4.93 -13.87
C ILE A 442 -46.37 -4.41 -13.11
N ALA A 443 -46.19 -3.89 -11.89
CA ALA A 443 -47.28 -3.31 -11.10
C ALA A 443 -47.92 -2.10 -11.78
N ALA A 444 -47.13 -1.18 -12.33
CA ALA A 444 -47.61 -0.03 -13.09
C ALA A 444 -48.41 -0.47 -14.32
N ARG A 445 -47.93 -1.48 -15.05
CA ARG A 445 -48.64 -2.05 -16.20
C ARG A 445 -49.98 -2.66 -15.81
N THR A 446 -50.05 -3.37 -14.68
CA THR A 446 -51.30 -3.94 -14.16
C THR A 446 -52.28 -2.85 -13.69
N ARG A 447 -51.77 -1.70 -13.23
CA ARG A 447 -52.59 -0.53 -12.83
C ARG A 447 -52.94 0.42 -13.98
N GLY A 448 -52.46 0.18 -15.20
CA GLY A 448 -52.65 1.08 -16.34
C GLY A 448 -51.85 2.40 -16.24
N GLU A 449 -50.85 2.44 -15.36
CA GLU A 449 -49.99 3.59 -15.13
C GLU A 449 -48.77 3.56 -16.05
N ARG A 450 -48.12 4.72 -16.22
CA ARG A 450 -46.81 4.76 -16.88
C ARG A 450 -45.76 4.07 -16.00
N PRO A 451 -44.86 3.25 -16.58
CA PRO A 451 -43.80 2.63 -15.82
C PRO A 451 -42.88 3.68 -15.20
N PRO A 452 -42.32 3.42 -13.99
CA PRO A 452 -41.39 4.34 -13.35
C PRO A 452 -40.16 4.58 -14.23
N GLN A 453 -39.61 5.80 -14.16
CA GLN A 453 -38.38 6.13 -14.87
C GLN A 453 -37.26 5.19 -14.42
N ARG A 454 -36.52 4.65 -15.40
CA ARG A 454 -35.41 3.73 -15.13
C ARG A 454 -34.31 4.47 -14.38
N PRO A 455 -33.70 3.87 -13.33
CA PRO A 455 -32.50 4.45 -12.74
C PRO A 455 -31.44 4.59 -13.84
N VAL A 456 -30.82 5.77 -13.91
CA VAL A 456 -29.82 6.12 -14.92
C VAL A 456 -28.58 5.26 -14.68
N LEU A 457 -28.49 4.12 -15.36
CA LEU A 457 -27.21 3.47 -15.62
C LEU A 457 -26.42 4.46 -16.50
N ARG A 458 -25.23 4.88 -16.06
CA ARG A 458 -24.37 5.76 -16.86
C ARG A 458 -24.16 5.12 -18.23
N ASP A 459 -24.58 5.81 -19.30
CA ASP A 459 -24.04 5.53 -20.62
C ASP A 459 -22.52 5.68 -20.52
N ALA A 460 -21.77 4.68 -20.97
CA ALA A 460 -20.31 4.68 -20.88
C ALA A 460 -19.65 5.78 -21.74
N GLY A 461 -20.45 6.56 -22.50
CA GLY A 461 -19.98 7.47 -23.53
C GLY A 461 -19.13 6.75 -24.58
N ALA A 462 -18.38 7.51 -25.38
CA ALA A 462 -17.22 6.95 -26.08
C ALA A 462 -16.13 6.66 -25.03
N GLY A 463 -16.33 5.60 -24.25
CA GLY A 463 -15.40 5.19 -23.20
C GLY A 463 -14.02 4.84 -23.80
N PRO A 464 -12.92 4.97 -23.04
CA PRO A 464 -11.55 4.76 -23.54
C PRO A 464 -11.26 3.36 -24.11
N LEU A 465 -12.11 2.37 -23.82
CA LEU A 465 -12.06 1.04 -24.44
C LEU A 465 -12.53 1.02 -25.91
N ALA A 466 -13.11 2.11 -26.42
CA ALA A 466 -13.54 2.26 -27.81
C ALA A 466 -12.38 2.25 -28.81
N ALA A 467 -11.13 2.51 -28.36
CA ALA A 467 -9.94 2.45 -29.20
C ALA A 467 -9.52 1.01 -29.57
N GLY A 468 -10.18 -0.02 -29.02
CA GLY A 468 -9.91 -1.43 -29.31
C GLY A 468 -8.68 -1.99 -28.60
N GLY A 469 -7.61 -1.21 -28.47
CA GLY A 469 -6.34 -1.60 -27.84
C GLY A 469 -5.34 -0.44 -27.67
N PRO A 470 -4.11 -0.71 -27.22
CA PRO A 470 -3.02 0.27 -27.20
C PRO A 470 -2.62 0.73 -28.62
N PRO A 471 -1.77 1.77 -28.77
CA PRO A 471 -1.33 2.24 -30.09
C PRO A 471 -0.74 1.09 -30.95
N ASP A 472 -1.20 0.99 -32.20
CA ASP A 472 -0.80 -0.04 -33.17
C ASP A 472 -0.98 -1.50 -32.68
N PHE A 473 -2.01 -1.76 -31.85
CA PHE A 473 -2.29 -3.11 -31.34
C PHE A 473 -2.65 -4.12 -32.44
N ASP A 474 -3.18 -3.65 -33.56
CA ASP A 474 -3.50 -4.43 -34.75
C ASP A 474 -2.25 -4.95 -35.47
N GLN A 475 -1.10 -4.32 -35.23
CA GLN A 475 0.20 -4.74 -35.75
C GLN A 475 0.96 -5.66 -34.79
N LEU A 476 0.42 -5.96 -33.61
CA LEU A 476 1.04 -6.91 -32.70
C LEU A 476 1.18 -8.27 -33.40
N PRO A 477 2.40 -8.83 -33.44
CA PRO A 477 2.61 -10.13 -34.07
C PRO A 477 1.85 -11.21 -33.31
N THR A 478 1.39 -12.23 -34.04
CA THR A 478 0.56 -13.34 -33.52
C THR A 478 0.93 -14.70 -34.15
N GLY A 479 2.10 -14.79 -34.80
CA GLY A 479 2.55 -15.98 -35.52
C GLY A 479 3.11 -17.07 -34.60
N THR A 480 3.78 -16.68 -33.51
CA THR A 480 4.35 -17.60 -32.52
C THR A 480 3.48 -17.73 -31.27
N VAL A 481 3.74 -18.72 -30.41
CA VAL A 481 3.00 -18.89 -29.15
C VAL A 481 3.31 -17.73 -28.20
N TRP A 482 4.58 -17.31 -28.13
CA TRP A 482 5.02 -16.13 -27.38
C TRP A 482 4.31 -14.87 -27.86
N GLU A 483 4.26 -14.64 -29.18
CA GLU A 483 3.60 -13.48 -29.77
C GLU A 483 2.11 -13.41 -29.41
N ARG A 484 1.41 -14.54 -29.45
CA ARG A 484 0.01 -14.64 -29.03
C ARG A 484 -0.18 -14.44 -27.53
N LEU A 485 0.75 -14.92 -26.70
CA LEU A 485 0.74 -14.65 -25.27
C LEU A 485 1.01 -13.16 -24.98
N GLN A 486 1.96 -12.56 -25.67
CA GLN A 486 2.26 -11.13 -25.63
C GLN A 486 1.01 -10.33 -25.99
N TYR A 487 0.28 -10.71 -27.03
CA TYR A 487 -1.00 -10.08 -27.38
C TYR A 487 -2.00 -10.13 -26.21
N ILE A 488 -2.20 -11.29 -25.59
CA ILE A 488 -3.09 -11.43 -24.43
C ILE A 488 -2.63 -10.54 -23.27
N ILE A 489 -1.32 -10.50 -22.95
CA ILE A 489 -0.76 -9.68 -21.86
C ILE A 489 -1.01 -8.20 -22.14
N VAL A 490 -0.60 -7.72 -23.32
CA VAL A 490 -0.68 -6.31 -23.72
C VAL A 490 -2.13 -5.84 -23.71
N MET A 491 -3.04 -6.59 -24.32
CA MET A 491 -4.47 -6.24 -24.38
C MET A 491 -5.12 -6.28 -22.99
N THR A 492 -4.80 -7.28 -22.17
CA THR A 492 -5.33 -7.38 -20.80
C THR A 492 -4.85 -6.21 -19.95
N HIS A 493 -3.54 -5.91 -19.97
CA HIS A 493 -2.97 -4.81 -19.21
C HIS A 493 -3.47 -3.45 -19.71
N TRP A 494 -3.67 -3.29 -21.02
CA TRP A 494 -4.29 -2.10 -21.56
C TRP A 494 -5.72 -1.92 -21.05
N ARG A 495 -6.58 -2.95 -21.19
CA ARG A 495 -7.98 -2.92 -20.69
C ARG A 495 -8.04 -2.57 -19.20
N ILE A 496 -7.14 -3.15 -18.41
CA ILE A 496 -7.00 -2.89 -16.98
C ILE A 496 -6.53 -1.45 -16.71
N SER A 497 -5.57 -0.93 -17.49
CA SER A 497 -5.12 0.47 -17.36
C SER A 497 -6.22 1.49 -17.69
N GLN A 498 -7.20 1.11 -18.52
CA GLN A 498 -8.38 1.92 -18.81
C GLN A 498 -9.45 1.83 -17.71
N ALA A 499 -9.36 0.87 -16.79
CA ALA A 499 -10.33 0.71 -15.71
C ALA A 499 -10.43 1.97 -14.83
N ARG A 500 -9.36 2.78 -14.75
CA ARG A 500 -9.39 4.09 -14.05
C ARG A 500 -10.47 5.05 -14.52
N PHE A 501 -10.98 4.88 -15.74
CA PHE A 501 -12.05 5.71 -16.32
C PHE A 501 -13.45 5.14 -16.06
N LEU A 502 -13.52 3.92 -15.54
CA LEU A 502 -14.76 3.28 -15.07
C LEU A 502 -14.98 3.51 -13.56
N LEU A 503 -13.98 4.07 -12.88
CA LEU A 503 -13.99 4.47 -11.48
C LEU A 503 -14.29 5.96 -11.37
#